data_AF-A0A0N8GGG1-F1
#
_entry.id   AF-A0A0N8GGG1-F1
#
_cell.length_a   1.000
_cell.length_b   1.000
_cell.length_c   1.000
_cell.angle_alpha   90.00
_cell.angle_beta   90.00
_cell.angle_gamma   90.00
#
_symmetry.space_group_name_H-M   'P 1'
#
loop_
_entity.id
_entity.type
_entity.pdbx_description
1 polymer ?
#
loop_
_entity_poly.entity_id
_entity_poly.type
_entity_poly.pdbx_seq_one_letter_code
_entity_poly.pdbx_strand_id
1 'polypeptide(L)' 'MKKQEFVLMKDKQVYSFKIVGFDDKNAYGEIYFTENDRSTSIFRGSDVREVIRLVKKESSGLWGG' A
#
# COMPACT_ATOMS: atom_id res chain seq x y z
N MET A 1 0.59 -12.94 12.11
CA MET A 1 0.93 -11.57 11.69
C MET A 1 1.77 -11.64 10.43
N LYS A 2 1.11 -11.76 9.28
CA LYS A 2 1.75 -11.71 7.96
C LYS A 2 2.29 -10.31 7.69
N LYS A 3 3.49 -10.29 7.13
CA LYS A 3 4.14 -9.09 6.58
C LYS A 3 4.47 -9.40 5.13
N GLN A 4 4.08 -8.53 4.22
CA GLN A 4 4.36 -8.69 2.81
C GLN A 4 4.83 -7.36 2.23
N GLU A 5 5.97 -7.39 1.55
CA GLU A 5 6.60 -6.21 0.96
C GLU A 5 6.62 -6.37 -0.56
N PHE A 6 6.26 -5.30 -1.26
CA PHE A 6 6.24 -5.24 -2.71
C PHE A 6 6.86 -3.94 -3.17
N VAL A 7 7.63 -3.99 -4.25
CA VAL A 7 8.23 -2.82 -4.88
C VAL A 7 7.70 -2.72 -6.30
N LEU A 8 7.18 -1.55 -6.66
CA LEU A 8 6.74 -1.22 -8.00
C LEU A 8 7.66 -0.11 -8.54
N MET A 9 8.20 -0.33 -9.73
CA MET A 9 8.98 0.69 -10.44
C MET A 9 8.18 1.19 -11.62
N LYS A 10 7.94 2.51 -11.70
CA LYS A 10 7.25 3.16 -12.84
C LYS A 10 7.91 4.50 -13.14
N ASP A 11 8.20 4.78 -14.41
CA ASP A 11 8.74 6.07 -14.88
C ASP A 11 9.90 6.64 -14.03
N LYS A 12 10.84 5.75 -13.66
CA LYS A 12 12.01 6.04 -12.79
C LYS A 12 11.70 6.34 -11.32
N GLN A 13 10.44 6.21 -10.90
CA GLN A 13 10.02 6.32 -9.51
C GLN A 13 9.89 4.93 -8.88
N VAL A 14 10.31 4.81 -7.62
CA VAL A 14 10.21 3.58 -6.84
C VAL A 14 9.11 3.76 -5.80
N TYR A 15 8.17 2.82 -5.82
CA TYR A 15 7.07 2.73 -4.89
C TYR A 15 7.19 1.46 -4.06
N SER A 16 7.29 1.61 -2.75
CA SER A 16 7.38 0.48 -1.83
C SER A 16 6.07 0.36 -1.06
N PHE A 17 5.49 -0.83 -1.06
CA PHE A 17 4.27 -1.17 -0.33
C PHE A 17 4.61 -2.21 0.73
N LYS A 18 4.24 -1.96 1.98
CA LYS A 18 4.37 -2.94 3.06
C LYS A 18 3.01 -3.18 3.68
N ILE A 19 2.55 -4.41 3.59
CA ILE A 19 1.28 -4.88 4.13
C ILE A 19 1.54 -5.61 5.44
N VAL A 20 0.82 -5.25 6.50
CA VAL A 20 0.96 -5.82 7.85
C VAL A 20 -0.43 -6.16 8.39
N GLY A 21 -0.62 -7.35 8.96
CA GLY A 21 -1.77 -7.63 9.84
C GLY A 21 -3.05 -8.18 9.20
N PHE A 22 -3.17 -8.23 7.86
CA PHE A 22 -4.31 -8.85 7.17
C PHE A 22 -4.23 -10.39 7.13
N ASP A 23 -4.23 -11.04 8.29
CA ASP A 23 -4.24 -12.52 8.40
C ASP A 23 -5.63 -13.14 8.20
N ASP A 24 -6.70 -12.36 8.36
CA ASP A 24 -8.08 -12.76 8.16
C ASP A 24 -8.86 -11.64 7.45
N LYS A 25 -10.02 -11.96 6.85
CA LYS A 25 -10.87 -11.04 6.06
C LYS A 25 -11.43 -9.85 6.85
N ASN A 26 -11.44 -9.96 8.18
CA ASN A 26 -11.82 -8.88 9.10
C ASN A 26 -10.66 -8.42 9.99
N ALA A 27 -9.44 -8.93 9.76
CA ALA A 27 -8.30 -8.61 10.59
C ALA A 27 -7.84 -7.17 10.32
N TYR A 28 -7.52 -6.45 11.38
CA TYR A 28 -6.93 -5.13 11.28
C TYR A 28 -5.55 -5.21 10.62
N GLY A 29 -5.35 -4.40 9.59
CA GLY A 29 -4.07 -4.30 8.91
C GLY A 29 -3.70 -2.89 8.51
N GLU A 30 -2.42 -2.74 8.21
CA GLU A 30 -1.77 -1.49 7.82
C GLU A 30 -1.07 -1.70 6.48
N ILE A 31 -1.20 -0.73 5.58
CA ILE A 31 -0.41 -0.63 4.35
C ILE A 31 0.44 0.63 4.44
N TYR A 32 1.75 0.46 4.44
CA TYR A 32 2.70 1.55 4.30
C TYR A 32 2.99 1.73 2.82
N PHE A 33 2.92 2.96 2.34
CA PHE A 33 3.22 3.35 0.97
C PHE A 33 4.34 4.37 1.00
N THR A 34 5.48 4.06 0.37
CA THR A 34 6.62 4.94 0.29
C THR A 34 6.90 5.35 -1.16
N GLU A 35 6.97 6.65 -1.42
CA GLU A 35 7.33 7.22 -2.73
C GLU A 35 8.74 7.81 -2.69
N ASN A 36 9.61 7.37 -3.62
CA ASN A 36 10.97 7.90 -3.84
C ASN A 36 11.78 8.09 -2.54
N ASP A 37 11.65 7.15 -1.60
CA ASP A 37 12.31 7.13 -0.29
C ASP A 37 12.03 8.36 0.63
N ARG A 38 11.11 9.26 0.25
CA ARG A 38 10.91 10.56 0.92
C ARG A 38 9.63 10.68 1.74
N SER A 39 8.57 9.99 1.36
CA SER A 39 7.27 10.14 2.02
C SER A 39 6.61 8.80 2.21
N THR A 40 6.32 8.46 3.48
CA THR A 40 5.62 7.22 3.85
C THR A 40 4.23 7.55 4.36
N SER A 41 3.20 7.11 3.63
CA SER A 41 1.79 7.19 4.03
C SER A 41 1.34 5.85 4.62
N ILE A 42 0.53 5.90 5.68
CA ILE A 42 0.03 4.70 6.37
C ILE A 42 -1.48 4.64 6.22
N PHE A 43 -1.97 3.57 5.60
CA PHE A 43 -3.40 3.30 5.42
C PHE A 43 -3.79 2.14 6.33
N ARG A 44 -4.86 2.29 7.11
CA ARG A 44 -5.26 1.32 8.13
C ARG A 44 -6.71 0.90 7.96
N GLY A 45 -7.03 -0.37 8.19
CA GLY A 45 -8.40 -0.86 8.13
C GLY A 45 -8.51 -2.36 8.32
N SER A 46 -9.74 -2.84 8.50
CA SER A 46 -10.06 -4.27 8.62
C SER A 46 -10.39 -4.93 7.28
N ASP A 47 -10.76 -4.14 6.27
CA ASP A 47 -11.03 -4.63 4.92
C ASP A 47 -9.85 -4.33 3.99
N VAL A 48 -9.14 -5.38 3.58
CA VAL A 48 -7.94 -5.26 2.74
C VAL A 48 -8.23 -4.62 1.39
N ARG A 49 -9.43 -4.82 0.83
CA ARG A 49 -9.78 -4.28 -0.50
C ARG A 49 -9.96 -2.78 -0.44
N GLU A 50 -10.64 -2.28 0.58
CA GLU A 50 -10.83 -0.85 0.80
C GLU A 50 -9.49 -0.16 1.09
N VAL A 51 -8.62 -0.76 1.92
CA VAL A 51 -7.29 -0.19 2.20
C VAL A 51 -6.42 -0.16 0.94
N ILE A 52 -6.43 -1.24 0.13
CA ILE A 52 -5.74 -1.26 -1.18
C ILE A 52 -6.33 -0.21 -2.13
N ARG A 53 -7.65 -0.01 -2.14
CA ARG A 53 -8.32 0.98 -2.97
C ARG A 53 -7.94 2.40 -2.59
N LEU A 54 -7.83 2.70 -1.28
CA LEU A 54 -7.36 3.99 -0.78
C LEU A 54 -5.93 4.27 -1.23
N VAL A 55 -5.05 3.28 -1.08
CA VAL A 55 -3.67 3.35 -1.58
C VAL A 55 -3.66 3.64 -3.09
N LYS A 56 -4.44 2.90 -3.88
CA LYS A 56 -4.54 3.10 -5.33
C LYS A 56 -5.11 4.46 -5.73
N LYS A 57 -6.04 5.01 -4.95
CA LYS A 57 -6.66 6.31 -5.21
C LYS A 57 -5.68 7.45 -4.94
N GLU A 58 -4.97 7.40 -3.81
CA GLU A 58 -3.89 8.36 -3.52
C GLU A 58 -2.76 8.21 -4.53
N SER A 59 -2.50 6.99 -4.98
CA SER A 59 -1.53 6.68 -6.01
C SER A 59 -2.12 6.72 -7.44
N SER A 60 -3.26 7.38 -7.68
CA SER A 60 -3.97 7.29 -8.98
C SER A 60 -3.22 7.93 -10.15
N GLY A 61 -2.19 8.74 -9.88
CA GLY A 61 -1.19 9.12 -10.88
C GLY A 61 -0.29 7.96 -11.37
N LEU A 62 -0.33 6.80 -10.71
CA LEU A 62 0.56 5.66 -10.97
C LEU A 62 -0.09 4.51 -11.75
N TRP A 63 -1.43 4.37 -11.71
CA TRP A 63 -2.14 3.24 -12.33
C TRP A 63 -2.98 3.63 -13.57
N GLY A 64 -3.07 4.93 -13.89
CA GLY A 64 -3.70 5.43 -15.11
C GLY A 64 -2.66 6.03 -16.05
N GLY A 65 -2.49 5.38 -17.21
CA GLY A 65 -1.56 5.69 -18.29
C GLY A 65 -1.32 4.44 -19.09
#